data_AF-A0A7J9DV89-F1
#
_entry.id   AF-A0A7J9DV89-F1
#
_cell.length_a   1.000
_cell.length_b   1.000
_cell.length_c   1.000
_cell.angle_alpha   90.00
_cell.angle_beta   90.00
_cell.angle_gamma   90.00
#
_symmetry.space_group_name_H-M   'P 1'
#
loop_
_entity.id
_entity.type
_entity.pdbx_description
1 polymer ?
#
loop_
_entity_poly.entity_id
_entity_poly.type
_entity_poly.pdbx_seq_one_letter_code
_entity_poly.pdbx_strand_id
1 'polypeptide(L)'
;MIYRYPTIFELFTIPMPPTPFNATKSGYQLCVRLTPAAKSLAMQELNLKSAMSGFLANKLQKLLMLSSHRRLLLSKIVHLGPHLGLSPNFRSRLCNDHPDKFKIVGTSYGMALELVHWDPELAVPLKSPPVNRGLIVDRPLKFKQLNLRKGLNLKRRHRDFLMKFNELPDICPYNTSLDDFPKSSLQAEKRACGVVREVLGMMVEKRTLIDHLTHFRKEFGLPNKLRAMIVRHPELFYVSLKGMRDSVFLVEGFDDKGVLLEKDESLVIRDQLMALVAEGKRIRREKRKARINGTILDDCDNNDNVEVEDGDYDDGDYDDGFENLFDSEDSDLEYDFHDDDNESSMLYANGGNAVFWTGDDNGDSEPW
;
A
#
# COMPACT_ATOMS: atom_id res chain seq x y z
N MET A 1 -9.70 19.21 -15.38
CA MET A 1 -9.41 17.87 -14.77
C MET A 1 -10.20 16.73 -15.42
N ILE A 2 -11.53 16.86 -15.60
CA ILE A 2 -12.39 15.74 -16.08
C ILE A 2 -12.13 15.34 -17.54
N TYR A 3 -11.89 16.31 -18.43
CA TYR A 3 -11.49 16.09 -19.82
C TYR A 3 -10.20 15.29 -20.01
N ARG A 4 -9.41 15.06 -18.95
CA ARG A 4 -8.17 14.28 -19.01
C ARG A 4 -8.42 12.77 -19.07
N TYR A 5 -9.59 12.30 -18.63
CA TYR A 5 -9.92 10.88 -18.56
C TYR A 5 -11.22 10.56 -19.31
N PRO A 6 -11.22 10.65 -20.66
CA PRO A 6 -12.43 10.48 -21.48
C PRO A 6 -13.00 9.05 -21.42
N THR A 7 -12.19 8.06 -21.06
CA THR A 7 -12.60 6.66 -20.88
C THR A 7 -13.33 6.42 -19.56
N ILE A 8 -13.22 7.34 -18.60
CA ILE A 8 -13.83 7.21 -17.26
C ILE A 8 -15.03 8.12 -17.11
N PHE A 9 -14.90 9.37 -17.56
CA PHE A 9 -15.91 10.39 -17.40
C PHE A 9 -16.46 10.85 -18.75
N GLU A 10 -17.79 10.95 -18.79
CA GLU A 10 -18.54 11.48 -19.92
C GLU A 10 -19.29 12.73 -19.46
N LEU A 11 -19.22 13.78 -20.26
CA LEU A 11 -19.94 15.03 -20.00
C LEU A 11 -21.26 15.01 -20.77
N PHE A 12 -22.33 15.43 -20.11
CA PHE A 12 -23.64 15.53 -20.72
C PHE A 12 -24.37 16.75 -20.16
N THR A 13 -25.28 17.34 -20.94
CA THR A 13 -26.03 18.52 -20.55
C THR A 13 -27.46 18.17 -20.19
N ILE A 14 -27.95 18.67 -19.05
CA ILE A 14 -29.34 18.55 -18.64
C ILE A 14 -30.01 19.93 -18.79
N PRO A 15 -31.19 20.04 -19.43
CA PRO A 15 -31.93 21.30 -19.47
C PRO A 15 -32.40 21.68 -18.06
N MET A 16 -32.15 22.93 -17.65
CA MET A 16 -32.60 23.45 -16.36
C MET A 16 -34.13 23.67 -16.37
N PRO A 17 -34.84 23.44 -15.25
CA PRO A 17 -36.25 23.80 -15.15
C PRO A 17 -36.41 25.33 -15.28
N PRO A 18 -37.40 25.82 -16.05
CA PRO A 18 -37.49 27.23 -16.39
C PRO A 18 -38.08 28.05 -15.23
N THR A 19 -37.26 28.62 -14.33
CA THR A 19 -37.69 29.75 -13.46
C THR A 19 -36.54 30.55 -12.82
N PRO A 20 -36.65 31.88 -12.65
CA PRO A 20 -37.53 32.85 -13.31
C PRO A 20 -36.80 33.65 -14.42
N PHE A 21 -37.61 34.34 -15.23
CA PHE A 21 -37.34 35.05 -16.49
C PHE A 21 -36.14 36.04 -16.59
N ASN A 22 -35.34 36.22 -15.54
CA ASN A 22 -34.26 37.21 -15.51
C ASN A 22 -32.85 36.61 -15.33
N ALA A 23 -32.67 35.30 -15.49
CA ALA A 23 -31.36 34.66 -15.39
C ALA A 23 -30.61 34.69 -16.74
N THR A 24 -29.60 35.53 -16.85
CA THR A 24 -28.66 35.65 -17.99
C THR A 24 -27.72 34.45 -18.18
N LYS A 25 -28.05 33.26 -17.64
CA LYS A 25 -27.22 32.05 -17.74
C LYS A 25 -27.84 31.07 -18.73
N SER A 26 -27.01 30.46 -19.58
CA SER A 26 -27.38 29.44 -20.55
C SER A 26 -28.22 28.33 -19.90
N GLY A 27 -29.32 27.93 -20.55
CA GLY A 27 -30.36 27.04 -20.02
C GLY A 27 -29.97 25.58 -19.81
N TYR A 28 -28.68 25.25 -19.83
CA TYR A 28 -28.16 23.89 -19.72
C TYR A 28 -27.16 23.78 -18.58
N GLN A 29 -27.35 22.77 -17.73
CA GLN A 29 -26.39 22.40 -16.70
C GLN A 29 -25.46 21.31 -17.24
N LEU A 30 -24.15 21.59 -17.25
CA LEU A 30 -23.13 20.60 -17.54
C LEU A 30 -23.05 19.60 -16.37
N CYS A 31 -23.28 18.33 -16.66
CA CYS A 31 -23.22 17.22 -15.73
C CYS A 31 -22.14 16.22 -16.16
N VAL A 32 -21.69 15.43 -15.18
CA VAL A 32 -20.64 14.43 -15.37
C VAL A 32 -21.22 13.08 -14.98
N ARG A 33 -21.07 12.08 -15.84
CA ARG A 33 -21.38 10.68 -15.53
C ARG A 33 -20.17 9.80 -15.78
N LEU A 34 -20.18 8.62 -15.17
CA LEU A 34 -19.23 7.57 -15.54
C LEU A 34 -19.61 6.99 -16.91
N THR A 35 -18.60 6.67 -17.71
CA THR A 35 -18.79 5.88 -18.93
C THR A 35 -19.41 4.51 -18.59
N PRO A 36 -20.12 3.85 -19.52
CA PRO A 36 -20.71 2.54 -19.27
C PRO A 36 -19.71 1.50 -18.75
N ALA A 37 -18.47 1.53 -19.27
CA ALA A 37 -17.38 0.67 -18.84
C ALA A 37 -16.90 0.99 -17.42
N ALA A 38 -16.68 2.27 -17.07
CA ALA A 38 -16.28 2.64 -15.72
C ALA A 38 -17.40 2.38 -14.71
N LYS A 39 -18.66 2.58 -15.11
CA LYS A 39 -19.84 2.32 -14.28
C LYS A 39 -20.01 0.82 -13.99
N SER A 40 -19.79 -0.05 -14.97
CA SER A 40 -19.88 -1.50 -14.77
C SER A 40 -18.81 -2.00 -13.80
N LEU A 41 -17.56 -1.53 -13.94
CA LEU A 41 -16.48 -1.85 -13.00
C LEU A 41 -16.76 -1.34 -11.57
N ALA A 42 -17.27 -0.12 -11.42
CA ALA A 42 -17.64 0.42 -10.11
C ALA A 42 -18.76 -0.40 -9.43
N MET A 43 -19.73 -0.89 -10.19
CA MET A 43 -20.77 -1.79 -9.67
C MET A 43 -20.20 -3.15 -9.27
N GLN A 44 -19.31 -3.72 -10.10
CA GLN A 44 -18.64 -4.98 -9.77
C GLN A 44 -17.81 -4.86 -8.49
N GLU A 45 -17.06 -3.75 -8.33
CA GLU A 45 -16.28 -3.48 -7.12
C GLU A 45 -17.17 -3.40 -5.88
N LEU A 46 -18.31 -2.70 -5.97
CA LEU A 46 -19.24 -2.56 -4.86
C LEU A 46 -19.87 -3.91 -4.47
N ASN A 47 -20.29 -4.71 -5.47
CA ASN A 47 -20.86 -6.03 -5.25
C ASN A 47 -19.84 -6.98 -4.61
N LEU A 48 -18.61 -7.00 -5.12
CA LEU A 48 -17.53 -7.79 -4.56
C LEU A 48 -17.23 -7.38 -3.12
N LYS A 49 -17.13 -6.09 -2.83
CA LYS A 49 -16.92 -5.61 -1.45
C LYS A 49 -18.04 -6.03 -0.51
N SER A 50 -19.28 -6.04 -0.98
CA SER A 50 -20.42 -6.51 -0.18
C SER A 50 -20.35 -8.02 0.07
N ALA A 51 -19.98 -8.82 -0.94
CA ALA A 51 -19.82 -10.26 -0.82
C ALA A 51 -18.64 -10.64 0.09
N MET A 52 -17.53 -9.90 0.00
CA MET A 52 -16.33 -10.10 0.82
C MET A 52 -16.41 -9.46 2.21
N SER A 53 -17.53 -8.82 2.58
CA SER A 53 -17.65 -8.09 3.85
C SER A 53 -17.33 -8.96 5.06
N GLY A 54 -17.85 -10.21 5.09
CA GLY A 54 -17.57 -11.16 6.17
C GLY A 54 -16.09 -11.56 6.25
N PHE A 55 -15.42 -11.72 5.12
CA PHE A 55 -13.99 -12.02 5.07
C PHE A 55 -13.13 -10.84 5.52
N LEU A 56 -13.48 -9.61 5.11
CA LEU A 56 -12.82 -8.39 5.56
C LEU A 56 -13.01 -8.17 7.07
N ALA A 57 -14.19 -8.48 7.60
CA ALA A 57 -14.44 -8.48 9.03
C ALA A 57 -13.54 -9.50 9.75
N ASN A 58 -13.40 -10.72 9.23
CA ASN A 58 -12.49 -11.72 9.81
C ASN A 58 -11.02 -11.28 9.75
N LYS A 59 -10.57 -10.63 8.66
CA LYS A 59 -9.23 -10.02 8.57
C LYS A 59 -9.01 -8.96 9.66
N LEU A 60 -10.00 -8.09 9.87
CA LEU A 60 -9.92 -7.07 10.90
C LEU A 60 -9.98 -7.67 12.32
N GLN A 61 -10.75 -8.73 12.52
CA GLN A 61 -10.80 -9.49 13.76
C GLN A 61 -9.43 -10.09 14.09
N LYS A 62 -8.79 -10.75 13.11
CA LYS A 62 -7.41 -11.26 13.21
C LYS A 62 -6.42 -10.15 13.55
N LEU A 63 -6.53 -8.98 12.91
CA LEU A 63 -5.67 -7.84 13.21
C LEU A 63 -5.82 -7.36 14.67
N LEU A 64 -7.05 -7.30 15.19
CA LEU A 64 -7.30 -6.96 16.60
C LEU A 64 -6.75 -8.03 17.53
N MET A 65 -6.86 -9.30 17.17
CA MET A 65 -6.32 -10.42 17.96
C MET A 65 -4.78 -10.36 18.10
N LEU A 66 -4.08 -9.78 17.12
CA LEU A 66 -2.63 -9.55 17.20
C LEU A 66 -2.25 -8.39 18.13
N SER A 67 -3.19 -7.48 18.43
CA SER A 67 -2.92 -6.32 19.28
C SER A 67 -2.91 -6.73 20.77
N SER A 68 -1.99 -6.15 21.54
CA SER A 68 -1.76 -6.46 22.95
C SER A 68 -3.01 -6.28 23.82
N HIS A 69 -3.78 -5.21 23.56
CA HIS A 69 -4.99 -4.88 24.30
C HIS A 69 -6.27 -5.27 23.57
N ARG A 70 -6.17 -5.99 22.45
CA ARG A 70 -7.30 -6.35 21.57
C ARG A 70 -8.13 -5.12 21.14
N ARG A 71 -7.44 -3.98 21.04
CA ARG A 71 -7.99 -2.65 20.82
C ARG A 71 -7.07 -1.87 19.89
N LEU A 72 -7.65 -1.25 18.87
CA LEU A 72 -6.93 -0.39 17.93
C LEU A 72 -7.69 0.92 17.71
N LEU A 73 -6.97 2.04 17.72
CA LEU A 73 -7.58 3.35 17.54
C LEU A 73 -8.16 3.49 16.13
N LEU A 74 -9.41 3.95 15.99
CA LEU A 74 -10.07 4.05 14.70
C LEU A 74 -9.32 4.97 13.75
N SER A 75 -8.79 6.09 14.24
CA SER A 75 -7.98 7.01 13.43
C SER A 75 -6.75 6.32 12.81
N LYS A 76 -6.12 5.38 13.51
CA LYS A 76 -4.98 4.62 13.01
C LYS A 76 -5.39 3.60 11.95
N ILE A 77 -6.48 2.85 12.20
CA ILE A 77 -6.97 1.80 11.29
C ILE A 77 -7.24 2.37 9.89
N VAL A 78 -7.64 3.62 9.79
CA VAL A 78 -7.94 4.31 8.53
C VAL A 78 -6.74 4.34 7.59
N HIS A 79 -5.53 4.48 8.13
CA HIS A 79 -4.31 4.46 7.32
C HIS A 79 -4.00 3.06 6.78
N LEU A 80 -4.39 2.01 7.50
CA LEU A 80 -4.29 0.62 7.02
C LEU A 80 -5.48 0.18 6.16
N GLY A 81 -6.63 0.85 6.28
CA GLY A 81 -7.88 0.46 5.64
C GLY A 81 -7.74 0.18 4.14
N PRO A 82 -7.13 1.08 3.34
CA PRO A 82 -6.92 0.84 1.92
C PRO A 82 -6.07 -0.42 1.63
N HIS A 83 -5.06 -0.70 2.45
CA HIS A 83 -4.19 -1.88 2.29
C HIS A 83 -4.90 -3.18 2.68
N LEU A 84 -5.87 -3.11 3.60
CA LEU A 84 -6.72 -4.23 4.02
C LEU A 84 -7.93 -4.44 3.09
N GLY A 85 -8.19 -3.52 2.16
CA GLY A 85 -9.37 -3.55 1.30
C GLY A 85 -10.66 -3.04 1.98
N LEU A 86 -10.55 -2.32 3.11
CA LEU A 86 -11.70 -1.77 3.81
C LEU A 86 -12.35 -0.62 3.01
N SER A 87 -13.68 -0.55 3.06
CA SER A 87 -14.42 0.57 2.48
C SER A 87 -14.13 1.87 3.25
N PRO A 88 -14.16 3.05 2.61
CA PRO A 88 -13.91 4.33 3.31
C PRO A 88 -14.92 4.60 4.45
N ASN A 89 -16.12 4.04 4.33
CA ASN A 89 -17.23 4.20 5.28
C ASN A 89 -17.21 3.17 6.43
N PHE A 90 -16.16 2.34 6.52
CA PHE A 90 -16.10 1.22 7.47
C PHE A 90 -16.40 1.63 8.92
N ARG A 91 -15.96 2.81 9.35
CA ARG A 91 -16.16 3.31 10.73
C ARG A 91 -17.63 3.33 11.18
N SER A 92 -18.54 3.63 10.25
CA SER A 92 -19.96 3.79 10.54
C SER A 92 -20.75 2.48 10.43
N ARG A 93 -20.30 1.55 9.60
CA ARG A 93 -21.03 0.31 9.28
C ARG A 93 -20.53 -0.89 10.07
N LEU A 94 -19.24 -0.96 10.37
CA LEU A 94 -18.61 -2.16 10.91
C LEU A 94 -19.27 -2.71 12.18
N CYS A 95 -19.62 -1.84 13.14
CA CYS A 95 -20.25 -2.26 14.38
C CYS A 95 -21.74 -2.57 14.24
N ASN A 96 -22.41 -2.02 13.22
CA ASN A 96 -23.80 -2.35 12.92
C ASN A 96 -23.90 -3.68 12.18
N ASP A 97 -22.96 -3.93 11.26
CA ASP A 97 -22.93 -5.14 10.45
C ASP A 97 -22.40 -6.35 11.24
N HIS A 98 -21.50 -6.12 12.21
CA HIS A 98 -20.85 -7.17 13.02
C HIS A 98 -20.79 -6.81 14.53
N PRO A 99 -21.94 -6.68 15.21
CA PRO A 99 -22.01 -6.31 16.63
C PRO A 99 -21.47 -7.41 17.56
N ASP A 100 -21.47 -8.65 17.09
CA ASP A 100 -20.93 -9.84 17.76
C ASP A 100 -19.39 -9.82 17.84
N LYS A 101 -18.74 -9.16 16.88
CA LYS A 101 -17.27 -9.13 16.75
C LYS A 101 -16.65 -7.86 17.31
N PHE A 102 -17.28 -6.72 17.10
CA PHE A 102 -16.66 -5.41 17.33
C PHE A 102 -17.48 -4.48 18.21
N LYS A 103 -16.78 -3.76 19.08
CA LYS A 103 -17.35 -2.69 19.91
C LYS A 103 -16.51 -1.43 19.81
N ILE A 104 -17.15 -0.27 19.78
CA ILE A 104 -16.43 1.01 19.85
C ILE A 104 -16.32 1.44 21.30
N VAL A 105 -15.12 1.80 21.74
CA VAL A 105 -14.83 2.26 23.10
C VAL A 105 -14.06 3.58 23.05
N GLY A 106 -14.47 4.53 23.88
CA GLY A 106 -13.75 5.79 24.07
C GLY A 106 -12.48 5.55 24.89
N THR A 107 -11.33 5.96 24.35
CA THR A 107 -10.04 5.99 25.06
C THR A 107 -9.58 7.43 25.22
N SER A 108 -8.59 7.67 26.09
CA SER A 108 -7.98 9.00 26.26
C SER A 108 -7.42 9.61 24.96
N TYR A 109 -7.10 8.75 23.98
CA TYR A 109 -6.57 9.15 22.67
C TYR A 109 -7.65 9.21 21.58
N GLY A 110 -8.92 8.98 21.91
CA GLY A 110 -10.05 8.98 20.97
C GLY A 110 -10.79 7.65 20.88
N MET A 111 -11.61 7.49 19.84
CA MET A 111 -12.44 6.29 19.66
C MET A 111 -11.59 5.10 19.16
N ALA A 112 -11.66 3.98 19.86
CA ALA A 112 -10.98 2.74 19.53
C ALA A 112 -11.98 1.62 19.21
N LEU A 113 -11.56 0.74 18.31
CA LEU A 113 -12.25 -0.51 18.00
C LEU A 113 -11.72 -1.60 18.93
N GLU A 114 -12.61 -2.21 19.70
CA GLU A 114 -12.34 -3.32 20.61
C GLU A 114 -12.93 -4.62 20.07
N LEU A 115 -12.19 -5.71 20.27
CA LEU A 115 -12.66 -7.07 20.00
C LEU A 115 -13.60 -7.55 21.11
N VAL A 116 -14.82 -7.96 20.74
CA VAL A 116 -15.81 -8.50 21.69
C VAL A 116 -15.56 -9.99 21.95
N HIS A 117 -15.41 -10.76 20.88
CA HIS A 117 -15.23 -12.21 20.96
C HIS A 117 -13.90 -12.65 20.34
N TRP A 118 -13.15 -13.46 21.09
CA TRP A 118 -11.94 -14.11 20.60
C TRP A 118 -12.30 -15.43 19.94
N ASP A 119 -12.12 -15.51 18.62
CA ASP A 119 -12.37 -16.72 17.85
C ASP A 119 -11.07 -17.53 17.68
N PRO A 120 -10.94 -18.70 18.31
CA PRO A 120 -9.74 -19.53 18.20
C PRO A 120 -9.55 -20.11 16.80
N GLU A 121 -10.60 -20.26 15.99
CA GLU A 121 -10.47 -20.76 14.61
C GLU A 121 -9.74 -19.77 13.71
N LEU A 122 -9.86 -18.48 14.03
CA LEU A 122 -9.11 -17.41 13.37
C LEU A 122 -7.69 -17.27 13.93
N ALA A 123 -7.34 -17.83 15.09
CA ALA A 123 -6.01 -17.71 15.70
C ALA A 123 -4.94 -18.61 15.04
N VAL A 124 -5.09 -18.93 13.75
CA VAL A 124 -4.16 -19.75 12.99
C VAL A 124 -3.18 -18.85 12.22
N PRO A 125 -1.86 -19.00 12.45
CA PRO A 125 -0.85 -18.24 11.73
C PRO A 125 -0.80 -18.64 10.25
N LEU A 126 -0.36 -17.69 9.44
CA LEU A 126 -0.12 -17.83 8.03
C LEU A 126 0.83 -19.02 7.78
N LYS A 127 0.33 -20.00 7.03
CA LYS A 127 1.11 -21.18 6.67
C LYS A 127 2.26 -20.76 5.78
N SER A 128 3.46 -21.23 6.07
CA SER A 128 4.59 -21.08 5.16
C SER A 128 4.31 -21.86 3.87
N PRO A 129 4.55 -21.29 2.67
CA PRO A 129 4.33 -22.02 1.43
C PRO A 129 5.23 -23.28 1.40
N PRO A 130 4.73 -24.39 0.83
CA PRO A 130 5.54 -25.58 0.67
C PRO A 130 6.72 -25.24 -0.24
N VAL A 131 7.94 -25.36 0.28
CA VAL A 131 9.14 -25.12 -0.52
C VAL A 131 9.32 -26.34 -1.41
N ASN A 132 8.78 -26.30 -2.62
CA ASN A 132 8.90 -27.39 -3.58
C ASN A 132 10.30 -27.32 -4.20
N ARG A 133 11.28 -27.93 -3.54
CA ARG A 133 12.71 -27.81 -3.87
C ARG A 133 13.15 -28.71 -5.02
N GLY A 134 12.21 -29.32 -5.75
CA GLY A 134 12.48 -30.22 -6.87
C GLY A 134 13.32 -31.45 -6.47
N LEU A 135 13.24 -31.86 -5.21
CA LEU A 135 13.99 -33.02 -4.73
C LEU A 135 13.33 -34.30 -5.24
N ILE A 136 14.11 -35.16 -5.87
CA ILE A 136 13.67 -36.47 -6.36
C ILE A 136 13.32 -37.41 -5.20
N VAL A 137 13.78 -37.10 -3.98
CA VAL A 137 13.57 -37.90 -2.77
C VAL A 137 13.20 -36.99 -1.60
N ASP A 138 12.13 -37.34 -0.88
CA ASP A 138 11.69 -36.71 0.39
C ASP A 138 12.64 -37.04 1.56
N ARG A 139 13.93 -36.73 1.41
CA ARG A 139 14.92 -36.87 2.47
C ARG A 139 15.18 -35.49 3.10
N PRO A 140 15.15 -35.36 4.44
CA PRO A 140 15.60 -34.13 5.08
C PRO A 140 17.03 -33.80 4.65
N LEU A 141 17.26 -32.58 4.18
CA LEU A 141 18.57 -32.15 3.70
C LEU A 141 19.61 -32.28 4.81
N LYS A 142 20.78 -32.85 4.46
CA LYS A 142 21.95 -32.92 5.34
C LYS A 142 22.48 -31.53 5.72
N PHE A 143 22.25 -30.53 4.85
CA PHE A 143 22.61 -29.14 5.08
C PHE A 143 21.37 -28.26 5.00
N LYS A 144 21.05 -27.60 6.10
CA LYS A 144 19.99 -26.61 6.14
C LYS A 144 20.35 -25.47 5.17
N GLN A 145 19.39 -25.04 4.36
CA GLN A 145 19.56 -23.95 3.40
C GLN A 145 18.55 -22.86 3.69
N LEU A 146 19.03 -21.61 3.67
CA LEU A 146 18.22 -20.41 3.73
C LEU A 146 17.59 -20.17 2.35
N ASN A 147 16.29 -19.93 2.31
CA ASN A 147 15.60 -19.56 1.09
C ASN A 147 15.76 -18.05 0.90
N LEU A 148 16.59 -17.65 -0.06
CA LEU A 148 16.78 -16.26 -0.43
C LEU A 148 16.31 -16.08 -1.87
N ARG A 149 15.84 -14.86 -2.20
CA ARG A 149 15.61 -14.52 -3.61
C ARG A 149 16.91 -14.62 -4.40
N LYS A 150 16.76 -14.95 -5.68
CA LYS A 150 17.87 -14.96 -6.64
C LYS A 150 18.60 -13.62 -6.65
N GLY A 151 19.93 -13.66 -6.66
CA GLY A 151 20.79 -12.48 -6.67
C GLY A 151 21.11 -11.88 -5.30
N LEU A 152 20.50 -12.35 -4.21
CA LEU A 152 20.82 -11.84 -2.87
C LEU A 152 21.96 -12.63 -2.21
N ASN A 153 23.12 -11.97 -2.08
CA ASN A 153 24.30 -12.55 -1.43
C ASN A 153 24.47 -11.98 -0.01
N LEU A 154 24.34 -12.84 1.01
CA LEU A 154 24.55 -12.45 2.41
C LEU A 154 25.97 -12.74 2.88
N LYS A 155 26.51 -11.86 3.72
CA LYS A 155 27.76 -12.12 4.43
C LYS A 155 27.61 -13.37 5.31
N ARG A 156 28.67 -14.18 5.41
CA ARG A 156 28.67 -15.46 6.15
C ARG A 156 28.10 -15.33 7.58
N ARG A 157 28.51 -14.32 8.33
CA ARG A 157 28.01 -14.07 9.70
C ARG A 157 26.49 -13.84 9.76
N HIS A 158 25.93 -13.11 8.79
CA HIS A 158 24.49 -12.85 8.72
C HIS A 158 23.74 -14.10 8.30
N ARG A 159 24.27 -14.86 7.34
CA ARG A 159 23.73 -16.17 6.99
C ARG A 159 23.66 -17.09 8.23
N ASP A 160 24.75 -17.21 8.98
CA ASP A 160 24.79 -18.05 10.19
C ASP A 160 23.79 -17.60 11.26
N PHE A 161 23.56 -16.28 11.40
CA PHE A 161 22.51 -15.73 12.27
C PHE A 161 21.11 -16.17 11.83
N LEU A 162 20.78 -16.06 10.54
CA LEU A 162 19.47 -16.44 10.02
C LEU A 162 19.23 -17.95 10.13
N MET A 163 20.29 -18.75 9.97
CA MET A 163 20.20 -20.20 10.21
C MET A 163 19.83 -20.51 11.66
N LYS A 164 20.49 -19.87 12.64
CA LYS A 164 20.15 -20.01 14.06
C LYS A 164 18.75 -19.47 14.39
N PHE A 165 18.33 -18.40 13.73
CA PHE A 165 16.99 -17.82 13.89
C PHE A 165 15.90 -18.80 13.43
N ASN A 166 16.10 -19.46 12.29
CA ASN A 166 15.19 -20.49 11.78
C ASN A 166 15.18 -21.77 12.63
N GLU A 167 16.23 -22.02 13.41
CA GLU A 167 16.30 -23.16 14.34
C GLU A 167 15.48 -22.98 15.61
N LEU A 168 15.11 -21.74 15.95
CA LEU A 168 14.23 -21.50 17.08
C LEU A 168 12.86 -22.16 16.85
N PRO A 169 12.14 -22.56 17.91
CA PRO A 169 10.75 -23.02 17.77
C PRO A 169 9.89 -21.93 17.11
N ASP A 170 8.92 -22.33 16.31
CA ASP A 170 7.97 -21.40 15.72
C ASP A 170 7.04 -20.86 16.80
N ILE A 171 6.88 -19.54 16.82
CA ILE A 171 6.10 -18.82 17.82
C ILE A 171 4.80 -18.39 17.16
N CYS A 172 3.67 -18.82 17.72
CA CYS A 172 2.36 -18.38 17.26
C CYS A 172 2.08 -16.96 17.78
N PRO A 173 1.93 -15.95 16.91
CA PRO A 173 1.77 -14.56 17.34
C PRO A 173 0.47 -14.29 18.11
N TYR A 174 -0.56 -15.14 17.94
CA TYR A 174 -1.86 -15.01 18.60
C TYR A 174 -1.88 -15.55 20.04
N ASN A 175 -1.06 -16.57 20.34
CA ASN A 175 -1.07 -17.24 21.65
C ASN A 175 0.04 -16.74 22.59
N THR A 176 1.01 -16.00 22.06
CA THR A 176 2.18 -15.57 22.83
C THR A 176 2.04 -14.13 23.31
N SER A 177 2.09 -13.96 24.63
CA SER A 177 2.06 -12.65 25.28
C SER A 177 3.37 -11.89 25.03
N LEU A 178 3.31 -10.57 25.15
CA LEU A 178 4.49 -9.71 25.05
C LEU A 178 5.46 -9.91 26.22
N ASP A 179 4.92 -10.30 27.37
CA ASP A 179 5.68 -10.42 28.61
C ASP A 179 6.41 -11.78 28.74
N ASP A 180 6.10 -12.73 27.85
CA ASP A 180 6.70 -14.07 27.86
C ASP A 180 8.19 -14.04 27.50
N PHE A 181 8.66 -12.98 26.83
CA PHE A 181 10.03 -12.87 26.36
C PHE A 181 10.73 -11.60 26.84
N PRO A 182 12.00 -11.68 27.23
CA PRO A 182 12.76 -10.49 27.57
C PRO A 182 12.88 -9.57 26.34
N LYS A 183 12.69 -8.27 26.59
CA LYS A 183 12.79 -7.22 25.58
C LYS A 183 14.18 -7.29 24.93
N SER A 184 14.22 -7.43 23.60
CA SER A 184 15.44 -7.63 22.79
C SER A 184 15.98 -9.08 22.67
N SER A 185 15.25 -10.09 23.11
CA SER A 185 15.62 -11.49 22.85
C SER A 185 15.35 -11.91 21.39
N LEU A 186 16.05 -12.96 20.94
CA LEU A 186 15.87 -13.53 19.60
C LEU A 186 14.45 -14.13 19.43
N GLN A 187 13.84 -14.59 20.53
CA GLN A 187 12.44 -15.05 20.56
C GLN A 187 11.45 -13.89 20.42
N ALA A 188 11.70 -12.76 21.08
CA ALA A 188 10.89 -11.55 20.90
C ALA A 188 10.98 -11.02 19.45
N GLU A 189 12.17 -11.09 18.84
CA GLU A 189 12.35 -10.76 17.41
C GLU A 189 11.58 -11.74 16.52
N LYS A 190 11.61 -13.04 16.82
CA LYS A 190 10.84 -14.04 16.08
C LYS A 190 9.33 -13.83 16.18
N ARG A 191 8.82 -13.48 17.36
CA ARG A 191 7.41 -13.06 17.54
C ARG A 191 7.11 -11.82 16.70
N ALA A 192 7.96 -10.79 16.76
CA ALA A 192 7.74 -9.55 16.02
C ALA A 192 7.73 -9.77 14.49
N CYS A 193 8.67 -10.58 13.96
CA CYS A 193 8.65 -11.01 12.57
C CYS A 193 7.38 -11.79 12.23
N GLY A 194 6.91 -12.67 13.13
CA GLY A 194 5.64 -13.37 13.00
C GLY A 194 4.46 -12.40 12.88
N VAL A 195 4.35 -11.40 13.77
CA VAL A 195 3.27 -10.40 13.72
C VAL A 195 3.33 -9.61 12.42
N VAL A 196 4.51 -9.11 12.01
CA VAL A 196 4.64 -8.36 10.75
C VAL A 196 4.26 -9.24 9.54
N ARG A 197 4.66 -10.51 9.55
CA ARG A 197 4.30 -11.49 8.52
C ARG A 197 2.79 -11.71 8.44
N GLU A 198 2.11 -11.88 9.57
CA GLU A 198 0.64 -11.97 9.61
C GLU A 198 -0.02 -10.70 9.07
N VAL A 199 0.44 -9.52 9.55
CA VAL A 199 -0.10 -8.23 9.15
C VAL A 199 0.03 -8.05 7.64
N LEU A 200 1.22 -8.28 7.07
CA LEU A 200 1.44 -8.18 5.63
C LEU A 200 0.64 -9.22 4.85
N GLY A 201 0.52 -10.46 5.36
CA GLY A 201 -0.25 -11.52 4.72
C GLY A 201 -1.75 -11.22 4.62
N MET A 202 -2.30 -10.39 5.52
CA MET A 202 -3.69 -9.95 5.44
C MET A 202 -3.92 -8.83 4.42
N MET A 203 -2.87 -8.11 4.03
CA MET A 203 -2.95 -6.99 3.08
C MET A 203 -3.18 -7.51 1.68
N VAL A 204 -3.98 -6.76 0.92
CA VAL A 204 -4.41 -7.13 -0.44
C VAL A 204 -3.21 -7.33 -1.38
N GLU A 205 -2.22 -6.43 -1.33
CA GLU A 205 -1.01 -6.50 -2.17
C GLU A 205 0.19 -7.13 -1.44
N LYS A 206 -0.03 -7.76 -0.27
CA LYS A 206 1.02 -8.32 0.61
C LYS A 206 2.17 -7.33 0.91
N ARG A 207 1.85 -6.02 0.94
CA ARG A 207 2.77 -4.91 1.17
C ARG A 207 2.16 -3.78 1.98
N THR A 208 3.00 -3.02 2.69
CA THR A 208 2.62 -1.77 3.39
C THR A 208 3.80 -0.81 3.49
N LEU A 209 3.56 0.44 3.89
CA LEU A 209 4.62 1.37 4.28
C LEU A 209 5.23 0.99 5.64
N ILE A 210 6.54 1.19 5.81
CA ILE A 210 7.20 1.02 7.13
C ILE A 210 6.56 1.93 8.17
N ASP A 211 6.22 3.16 7.78
CA ASP A 211 5.61 4.16 8.65
C ASP A 211 4.26 3.72 9.21
N HIS A 212 3.49 2.94 8.44
CA HIS A 212 2.26 2.37 8.96
C HIS A 212 2.57 1.37 10.07
N LEU A 213 3.53 0.46 9.88
CA LEU A 213 3.90 -0.50 10.92
C LEU A 213 4.52 0.17 12.16
N THR A 214 5.30 1.24 12.00
CA THR A 214 5.86 1.99 13.14
C THR A 214 4.77 2.74 13.92
N HIS A 215 3.69 3.16 13.26
CA HIS A 215 2.56 3.79 13.93
C HIS A 215 1.79 2.84 14.87
N PHE A 216 1.73 1.54 14.54
CA PHE A 216 1.11 0.49 15.37
C PHE A 216 2.09 -0.23 16.30
N ARG A 217 3.28 0.32 16.47
CA ARG A 217 4.36 -0.36 17.16
C ARG A 217 4.02 -0.71 18.61
N LYS A 218 3.32 0.17 19.32
CA LYS A 218 2.93 -0.06 20.73
C LYS A 218 1.86 -1.15 20.83
N GLU A 219 0.90 -1.12 19.91
CA GLU A 219 -0.23 -2.02 19.86
C GLU A 219 0.17 -3.45 19.51
N PHE A 220 1.12 -3.64 18.59
CA PHE A 220 1.64 -4.95 18.22
C PHE A 220 2.85 -5.41 19.05
N GLY A 221 3.38 -4.52 19.91
CA GLY A 221 4.59 -4.75 20.70
C GLY A 221 5.84 -4.95 19.85
N LEU A 222 5.98 -4.15 18.79
CA LEU A 222 7.10 -4.18 17.87
C LEU A 222 8.34 -3.43 18.43
N PRO A 223 9.57 -3.80 18.01
CA PRO A 223 10.78 -3.17 18.51
C PRO A 223 10.95 -1.71 18.07
N ASN A 224 11.72 -0.91 18.84
CA ASN A 224 12.10 0.47 18.48
C ASN A 224 12.70 0.55 17.08
N LYS A 225 13.59 -0.38 16.78
CA LYS A 225 14.34 -0.43 15.53
C LYS A 225 13.63 -1.34 14.51
N LEU A 226 12.33 -1.12 14.30
CA LEU A 226 11.51 -1.96 13.41
C LEU A 226 12.10 -2.06 12.00
N ARG A 227 12.47 -0.93 11.39
CA ARG A 227 13.13 -0.91 10.07
C ARG A 227 14.39 -1.77 10.04
N ALA A 228 15.23 -1.68 11.06
CA ALA A 228 16.47 -2.46 11.14
C ALA A 228 16.21 -3.96 11.36
N MET A 229 15.10 -4.32 12.02
CA MET A 229 14.65 -5.71 12.14
C MET A 229 14.21 -6.24 10.77
N ILE A 230 13.36 -5.50 10.05
CA ILE A 230 12.85 -5.91 8.74
C ILE A 230 14.00 -6.11 7.75
N VAL A 231 14.95 -5.17 7.66
CA VAL A 231 16.13 -5.27 6.78
C VAL A 231 17.05 -6.44 7.15
N ARG A 232 17.07 -6.84 8.43
CA ARG A 232 17.87 -7.98 8.91
C ARG A 232 17.29 -9.33 8.47
N HIS A 233 16.02 -9.37 8.07
CA HIS A 233 15.30 -10.59 7.70
C HIS A 233 14.90 -10.59 6.21
N PRO A 234 15.86 -10.63 5.27
CA PRO A 234 15.59 -10.61 3.84
C PRO A 234 14.92 -11.89 3.31
N GLU A 235 14.96 -12.98 4.08
CA GLU A 235 14.27 -14.23 3.79
C GLU A 235 12.74 -14.11 3.97
N LEU A 236 12.29 -13.17 4.80
CA LEU A 236 10.86 -12.93 5.07
C LEU A 236 10.36 -11.66 4.39
N PHE A 237 11.17 -10.60 4.39
CA PHE A 237 10.75 -9.27 3.97
C PHE A 237 11.67 -8.68 2.90
N TYR A 238 11.07 -7.98 1.97
CA TYR A 238 11.78 -7.13 1.02
C TYR A 238 11.42 -5.67 1.29
N VAL A 239 12.43 -4.80 1.33
CA VAL A 239 12.23 -3.35 1.54
C VAL A 239 12.57 -2.64 0.25
N SER A 240 11.59 -1.92 -0.30
CA SER A 240 11.80 -1.02 -1.43
C SER A 240 11.97 0.40 -0.93
N LEU A 241 13.04 1.04 -1.42
CA LEU A 241 13.35 2.46 -1.17
C LEU A 241 12.79 3.36 -2.29
N LYS A 242 11.85 2.85 -3.10
CA LYS A 242 11.28 3.61 -4.21
C LYS A 242 10.34 4.70 -3.68
N GLY A 243 10.65 5.95 -4.02
CA GLY A 243 9.89 7.13 -3.62
C GLY A 243 10.35 7.72 -2.29
N MET A 244 9.51 8.54 -1.66
CA MET A 244 9.85 9.22 -0.40
C MET A 244 9.72 8.34 0.84
N ARG A 245 8.97 7.24 0.77
CA ARG A 245 8.64 6.40 1.92
C ARG A 245 8.98 4.94 1.63
N ASP A 246 9.70 4.32 2.56
CA ASP A 246 10.09 2.93 2.48
C ASP A 246 8.85 2.02 2.55
N SER A 247 8.74 1.08 1.61
CA SER A 247 7.68 0.07 1.57
C SER A 247 8.23 -1.33 1.82
N VAL A 248 7.45 -2.16 2.51
CA VAL A 248 7.79 -3.53 2.89
C VAL A 248 6.87 -4.49 2.19
N PHE A 249 7.45 -5.53 1.64
CA PHE A 249 6.78 -6.60 0.92
C PHE A 249 7.06 -7.92 1.62
N LEU A 250 6.04 -8.77 1.71
CA LEU A 250 6.18 -10.13 2.21
C LEU A 250 6.75 -11.03 1.11
N VAL A 251 7.97 -11.55 1.28
CA VAL A 251 8.69 -12.28 0.21
C VAL A 251 7.92 -13.50 -0.27
N GLU A 252 7.33 -14.28 0.64
CA GLU A 252 6.55 -15.47 0.31
C GLU A 252 5.27 -15.18 -0.49
N GLY A 253 4.85 -13.91 -0.59
CA GLY A 253 3.71 -13.51 -1.39
C GLY A 253 4.00 -13.37 -2.89
N PHE A 254 5.28 -13.38 -3.29
CA PHE A 254 5.71 -13.05 -4.65
C PHE A 254 6.57 -14.14 -5.26
N ASP A 255 6.47 -14.26 -6.57
CA ASP A 255 7.37 -15.06 -7.40
C ASP A 255 8.78 -14.47 -7.47
N ASP A 256 9.72 -15.26 -7.96
CA ASP A 256 11.09 -14.83 -8.31
C ASP A 256 11.10 -13.64 -9.27
N LYS A 257 10.06 -13.50 -10.10
CA LYS A 257 9.87 -12.38 -11.05
C LYS A 257 9.23 -11.14 -10.42
N GLY A 258 8.86 -11.19 -9.14
CA GLY A 258 8.20 -10.09 -8.44
C GLY A 258 6.68 -9.99 -8.68
N VAL A 259 6.06 -11.01 -9.28
CA VAL A 259 4.60 -11.06 -9.48
C VAL A 259 3.93 -11.64 -8.23
N LEU A 260 2.80 -11.04 -7.82
CA LEU A 260 2.02 -11.52 -6.68
C LEU A 260 1.41 -12.90 -7.00
N LEU A 261 1.70 -13.89 -6.15
CA LEU A 261 1.26 -15.29 -6.34
C LEU A 261 -0.27 -15.44 -6.31
N GLU A 262 -0.91 -14.71 -5.41
CA GLU A 262 -2.35 -14.79 -5.16
C GLU A 262 -2.92 -13.39 -5.33
N LYS A 263 -3.59 -13.17 -6.46
CA LYS A 263 -4.25 -11.90 -6.75
C LYS A 263 -5.68 -11.94 -6.24
N ASP A 264 -5.99 -11.07 -5.29
CA ASP A 264 -7.36 -10.83 -4.87
C ASP A 264 -8.20 -10.30 -6.05
N GLU A 265 -9.45 -10.71 -6.15
CA GLU A 265 -10.38 -10.21 -7.18
C GLU A 265 -10.51 -8.68 -7.16
N SER A 266 -10.40 -8.07 -5.98
CA SER A 266 -10.38 -6.61 -5.83
C SER A 266 -9.21 -5.93 -6.54
N LEU A 267 -8.05 -6.60 -6.62
CA LEU A 267 -6.91 -6.11 -7.40
C LEU A 267 -7.16 -6.23 -8.89
N VAL A 268 -7.82 -7.29 -9.34
CA VAL A 268 -8.14 -7.46 -10.76
C VAL A 268 -9.06 -6.35 -11.25
N ILE A 269 -10.10 -5.99 -10.49
CA ILE A 269 -10.99 -4.88 -10.83
C ILE A 269 -10.21 -3.56 -10.83
N ARG A 270 -9.31 -3.36 -9.85
CA ARG A 270 -8.46 -2.18 -9.80
C ARG A 270 -7.54 -2.11 -11.02
N ASP A 271 -6.90 -3.21 -11.42
CA ASP A 271 -6.03 -3.29 -12.60
C ASP A 271 -6.82 -2.96 -13.88
N GLN A 272 -8.06 -3.44 -14.00
CA GLN A 272 -8.95 -3.08 -15.12
C GLN A 272 -9.30 -1.59 -15.13
N LEU A 273 -9.58 -1.01 -13.96
CA LEU A 273 -9.82 0.44 -13.86
C LEU A 273 -8.56 1.23 -14.26
N MET A 274 -7.37 0.78 -13.84
CA MET A 274 -6.11 1.39 -14.24
C MET A 274 -5.85 1.27 -15.74
N ALA A 275 -6.24 0.15 -16.36
CA ALA A 275 -6.15 -0.03 -17.81
C ALA A 275 -7.04 0.98 -18.57
N LEU A 276 -8.27 1.24 -18.09
CA LEU A 276 -9.12 2.28 -18.67
C LEU A 276 -8.50 3.68 -18.54
N VAL A 277 -7.88 3.99 -17.41
CA VAL A 277 -7.14 5.27 -17.23
C VAL A 277 -6.02 5.38 -18.27
N ALA A 278 -5.23 4.31 -18.44
CA ALA A 278 -4.11 4.29 -19.37
C ALA A 278 -4.56 4.43 -20.83
N GLU A 279 -5.66 3.78 -21.22
CA GLU A 279 -6.26 3.93 -22.55
C GLU A 279 -6.72 5.37 -22.80
N GLY A 280 -7.35 6.01 -21.81
CA GLY A 280 -7.75 7.42 -21.90
C GLY A 280 -6.55 8.35 -22.11
N LYS A 281 -5.44 8.09 -21.41
CA LYS A 281 -4.18 8.82 -21.63
C LYS A 281 -3.61 8.56 -23.03
N ARG A 282 -3.65 7.32 -23.52
CA ARG A 282 -3.17 6.95 -24.87
C ARG A 282 -3.95 7.68 -25.97
N ILE A 283 -5.28 7.67 -25.90
CA ILE A 283 -6.16 8.38 -26.86
C ILE A 283 -5.81 9.88 -26.89
N ARG A 284 -5.56 10.49 -25.72
CA ARG A 284 -5.16 11.91 -25.65
C ARG A 284 -3.81 12.16 -26.33
N ARG A 285 -2.81 11.30 -26.09
CA ARG A 285 -1.49 11.41 -26.75
C ARG A 285 -1.62 11.26 -28.26
N GLU A 286 -2.41 10.30 -28.74
CA GLU A 286 -2.68 10.09 -30.17
C GLU A 286 -3.38 11.29 -30.81
N LYS A 287 -4.43 11.85 -30.17
CA LYS A 287 -5.10 13.08 -30.62
C LYS A 287 -4.14 14.27 -30.70
N ARG A 288 -3.24 14.43 -29.73
CA ARG A 288 -2.21 15.48 -29.75
C ARG A 288 -1.23 15.28 -30.91
N LYS A 289 -0.74 14.06 -31.12
CA LYS A 289 0.16 13.73 -32.24
C LYS A 289 -0.52 13.95 -33.59
N ALA A 290 -1.81 13.63 -33.73
CA ALA A 290 -2.57 13.88 -34.94
C ALA A 290 -2.73 15.38 -35.24
N ARG A 291 -3.00 16.20 -34.20
CA ARG A 291 -3.04 17.67 -34.31
C ARG A 291 -1.68 18.26 -34.72
N ILE A 292 -0.58 17.77 -34.17
CA ILE A 292 0.79 18.22 -34.49
C ILE A 292 1.21 17.80 -35.91
N ASN A 293 0.86 16.59 -36.34
CA ASN A 293 1.22 16.05 -37.65
C ASN A 293 0.31 16.56 -38.79
N GLY A 294 -0.59 17.51 -38.52
CA GLY A 294 -1.49 18.10 -39.53
C GLY A 294 -2.45 17.10 -40.17
N THR A 295 -2.66 15.93 -39.57
CA THR A 295 -3.56 14.91 -40.09
C THR A 295 -4.95 15.21 -39.53
N ILE A 296 -5.73 15.97 -40.28
CA ILE A 296 -7.15 16.21 -40.00
C ILE A 296 -7.85 14.84 -40.09
N LEU A 297 -8.14 14.23 -38.94
CA LEU A 297 -9.18 13.21 -38.85
C LEU A 297 -10.49 13.98 -38.69
N ASP A 298 -11.12 14.22 -39.83
CA ASP A 298 -12.50 14.69 -39.92
C ASP A 298 -13.38 13.53 -39.42
N ASP A 299 -13.77 13.56 -38.14
CA ASP A 299 -14.85 12.70 -37.65
C ASP A 299 -16.15 13.29 -38.19
N CYS A 300 -16.56 12.79 -39.35
CA CYS A 300 -17.88 13.03 -39.91
C CYS A 300 -18.95 12.27 -39.10
N ASP A 301 -19.32 12.81 -37.94
CA ASP A 301 -20.58 12.47 -37.28
C ASP A 301 -21.49 13.70 -37.28
N ASN A 302 -22.29 13.80 -38.33
CA ASN A 302 -23.41 14.73 -38.43
C ASN A 302 -24.47 14.31 -37.40
N ASN A 303 -24.57 15.00 -36.27
CA ASN A 303 -25.83 15.63 -35.87
C ASN A 303 -25.66 16.64 -34.71
N ASP A 304 -26.22 17.84 -34.95
CA ASP A 304 -26.63 18.88 -33.99
C ASP A 304 -25.56 19.67 -33.22
N ASN A 305 -25.06 20.72 -33.89
CA ASN A 305 -24.86 22.09 -33.39
C ASN A 305 -24.78 22.27 -31.86
N VAL A 306 -23.57 22.10 -31.32
CA VAL A 306 -23.04 23.02 -30.31
C VAL A 306 -21.62 23.34 -30.75
N GLU A 307 -21.43 24.53 -31.33
CA GLU A 307 -20.13 25.20 -31.35
C GLU A 307 -19.72 25.40 -29.88
N VAL A 308 -19.09 24.40 -29.30
CA VAL A 308 -18.20 24.65 -28.18
C VAL A 308 -16.98 25.24 -28.86
N GLU A 309 -16.85 26.56 -28.82
CA GLU A 309 -15.53 27.18 -28.92
C GLU A 309 -14.63 26.36 -28.00
N ASP A 310 -13.79 25.52 -28.61
CA ASP A 310 -12.65 24.88 -27.95
C ASP A 310 -11.69 26.05 -27.73
N GLY A 311 -12.06 26.94 -26.80
CA GLY A 311 -11.26 28.08 -26.41
C GLY A 311 -9.90 27.53 -26.09
N ASP A 312 -8.87 28.17 -26.66
CA ASP A 312 -7.45 27.92 -26.44
C ASP A 312 -7.17 27.85 -24.93
N TYR A 313 -7.46 26.71 -24.32
CA TYR A 313 -6.78 26.28 -23.14
C TYR A 313 -5.45 25.80 -23.67
N ASP A 314 -4.51 26.74 -23.71
CA ASP A 314 -3.12 26.45 -23.43
C ASP A 314 -3.10 25.44 -22.28
N ASP A 315 -3.09 24.15 -22.63
CA ASP A 315 -2.83 23.05 -21.70
C ASP A 315 -1.34 23.12 -21.44
N GLY A 316 -0.96 24.22 -20.77
CA GLY A 316 0.32 24.39 -20.15
C GLY A 316 0.59 23.11 -19.38
N ASP A 317 1.84 22.67 -19.53
CA ASP A 317 2.46 21.43 -19.12
C ASP A 317 2.25 21.12 -17.62
N TYR A 318 1.01 20.93 -17.21
CA TYR A 318 0.63 20.49 -15.88
C TYR A 318 0.79 18.97 -15.89
N ASP A 319 2.06 18.57 -15.88
CA ASP A 319 2.52 17.27 -15.41
C ASP A 319 1.68 16.92 -14.17
N ASP A 320 0.79 15.94 -14.32
CA ASP A 320 -0.02 15.46 -13.21
C ASP A 320 0.85 14.67 -12.20
N GLY A 321 2.15 14.53 -12.47
CA GLY A 321 3.10 13.73 -11.72
C GLY A 321 2.88 12.22 -11.92
N PHE A 322 1.92 11.85 -12.78
CA PHE A 322 1.52 10.46 -13.07
C PHE A 322 1.78 10.09 -14.53
N GLU A 323 2.47 10.92 -15.32
CA GLU A 323 2.82 10.57 -16.69
C GLU A 323 3.85 9.43 -16.75
N ASN A 324 4.84 9.45 -15.85
CA ASN A 324 5.90 8.44 -15.77
C ASN A 324 5.54 7.22 -14.91
N LEU A 325 4.34 7.19 -14.28
CA LEU A 325 3.92 6.06 -13.44
C LEU A 325 3.55 4.81 -14.28
N PHE A 326 3.26 5.01 -15.56
CA PHE A 326 2.68 3.99 -16.45
C PHE A 326 3.56 3.64 -17.65
N ASP A 327 4.66 4.35 -17.88
CA ASP A 327 5.64 3.94 -18.87
C ASP A 327 6.45 2.78 -18.26
N SER A 328 6.24 1.58 -18.80
CA SER A 328 7.15 0.47 -18.60
C SER A 328 8.49 0.87 -19.22
N GLU A 329 9.47 1.20 -18.38
CA GLU A 329 10.89 1.33 -18.75
C GLU A 329 11.46 -0.07 -19.13
N ASP A 330 10.83 -0.74 -20.10
CA ASP A 330 11.33 -1.93 -20.78
C ASP A 330 11.59 -1.54 -22.25
N SER A 331 12.45 -0.54 -22.44
CA SER A 331 13.16 -0.35 -23.70
C SER A 331 14.42 0.47 -23.45
N ASP A 332 15.56 -0.20 -23.60
CA ASP A 332 16.90 0.37 -23.82
C ASP A 332 17.66 0.90 -22.59
N LEU A 333 18.03 -0.01 -21.69
CA LEU A 333 19.24 0.14 -20.87
C LEU A 333 20.36 -0.69 -21.46
N GLU A 334 21.05 -0.12 -22.44
CA GLU A 334 22.36 -0.58 -22.91
C GLU A 334 23.37 -0.31 -21.79
N TYR A 335 23.72 -1.35 -21.03
CA TYR A 335 24.78 -1.28 -20.02
C TYR A 335 26.13 -1.28 -20.74
N ASP A 336 26.67 -0.08 -20.99
CA ASP A 336 28.07 0.07 -21.37
C ASP A 336 28.96 -0.19 -20.15
N PHE A 337 29.66 -1.30 -20.19
CA PHE A 337 30.58 -1.76 -19.16
C PHE A 337 31.94 -1.08 -19.38
N HIS A 338 32.16 0.06 -18.73
CA HIS A 338 33.51 0.61 -18.60
C HIS A 338 34.14 0.11 -17.30
N ASP A 339 35.02 -0.89 -17.44
CA ASP A 339 36.07 -1.23 -16.48
C ASP A 339 36.98 -0.02 -16.30
N ASP A 340 37.09 0.48 -15.07
CA ASP A 340 38.32 1.13 -14.62
C ASP A 340 38.55 0.83 -13.13
N ASP A 341 39.34 -0.21 -12.90
CA ASP A 341 39.96 -0.52 -11.63
C ASP A 341 41.15 0.43 -11.41
N ASN A 342 41.04 1.43 -10.50
CA ASN A 342 42.18 1.73 -9.64
C ASN A 342 41.85 2.55 -8.36
N GLU A 343 42.20 1.91 -7.24
CA GLU A 343 42.76 2.44 -5.99
C GLU A 343 42.06 3.49 -5.09
N SER A 344 41.63 2.96 -3.94
CA SER A 344 42.20 3.23 -2.60
C SER A 344 41.88 4.55 -1.86
N SER A 345 41.12 4.37 -0.77
CA SER A 345 41.38 4.82 0.61
C SER A 345 41.58 6.32 0.94
N MET A 346 41.05 6.72 2.11
CA MET A 346 41.24 7.98 2.86
C MET A 346 40.28 9.13 2.45
N LEU A 347 39.65 9.92 3.32
CA LEU A 347 39.76 10.17 4.77
C LEU A 347 38.52 10.96 5.25
N TYR A 348 38.46 11.10 6.58
CA TYR A 348 37.49 11.83 7.39
C TYR A 348 37.32 13.35 7.08
N ALA A 349 36.20 13.86 7.62
CA ALA A 349 36.00 15.20 8.20
C ALA A 349 35.70 16.39 7.28
N ASN A 350 34.43 16.85 7.36
CA ASN A 350 34.08 18.21 7.79
C ASN A 350 32.59 18.17 8.17
N GLY A 351 32.10 18.63 9.33
CA GLY A 351 32.54 19.81 10.06
C GLY A 351 31.79 21.03 9.54
N GLY A 352 30.52 21.19 9.94
CA GLY A 352 29.66 22.29 9.51
C GLY A 352 28.50 22.49 10.48
N ASN A 353 28.73 23.36 11.45
CA ASN A 353 27.86 23.74 12.56
C ASN A 353 26.44 24.16 12.14
N ALA A 354 25.44 23.66 12.86
CA ALA A 354 24.24 24.41 13.23
C ALA A 354 23.57 23.74 14.44
N VAL A 355 23.98 24.14 15.64
CA VAL A 355 23.21 23.91 16.86
C VAL A 355 22.59 25.26 17.20
N PHE A 356 21.28 25.30 17.48
CA PHE A 356 20.75 25.67 18.80
C PHE A 356 19.30 26.16 18.70
N TRP A 357 18.38 25.41 19.31
CA TRP A 357 17.35 25.96 20.22
C TRP A 357 16.98 24.85 21.20
N THR A 358 17.49 24.95 22.42
CA THR A 358 16.82 24.41 23.61
C THR A 358 16.83 25.51 24.65
N GLY A 359 15.65 26.04 24.94
CA GLY A 359 15.42 26.75 26.18
C GLY A 359 15.41 25.75 27.33
N ASP A 360 15.88 26.18 28.48
CA ASP A 360 15.18 25.91 29.73
C ASP A 360 15.56 26.93 30.79
N ASP A 361 14.55 27.26 31.57
CA ASP A 361 14.53 27.87 32.89
C ASP A 361 15.72 27.51 33.79
N ASN A 362 16.25 28.52 34.48
CA ASN A 362 16.07 28.65 35.93
C ASN A 362 16.66 29.97 36.44
N GLY A 363 15.97 30.53 37.43
CA GLY A 363 16.23 31.85 37.99
C GLY A 363 17.41 31.91 38.95
N ASP A 364 17.78 33.15 39.28
CA ASP A 364 17.73 33.68 40.64
C ASP A 364 18.03 35.19 40.62
N SER A 365 17.18 35.96 41.32
CA SER A 365 17.50 37.05 42.28
C SER A 365 18.64 38.01 41.92
N GLU A 366 18.52 39.35 41.82
CA GLU A 366 17.96 40.41 42.70
C GLU A 366 18.54 41.76 42.14
N PRO A 367 18.37 42.95 42.75
CA PRO A 367 17.20 43.64 43.26
C PRO A 367 17.03 45.03 42.57
N TRP A 368 16.20 45.89 43.19
CA TRP A 368 15.82 47.30 42.92
C TRP A 368 14.44 47.51 42.29
#